data_AF-A0AAU1Y2Y7-F1
#
_entry.id   AF-A0AAU1Y2Y7-F1
#
_cell.length_a   1.000
_cell.length_b   1.000
_cell.length_c   1.000
_cell.angle_alpha   90.00
_cell.angle_beta   90.00
_cell.angle_gamma   90.00
#
_symmetry.space_group_name_H-M   'P 1'
#
loop_
_entity.id
_entity.type
_entity.pdbx_description
1 polymer ?
#
loop_
_entity_poly.entity_id
_entity_poly.type
_entity_poly.pdbx_seq_one_letter_code
_entity_poly.pdbx_strand_id
1 'polypeptide(L)'
;MTDQPITAHEAAQPLTARQRMTLALTERGVTVHTDNDAGNSWLLVNMEGDTFPGVGTPRLVAYVYEAREDWVFVDALMEHWAGTWRVHYNDGTTDHALFSGTSKADAATETAECAAFIADCLTAPASALTGQAPTRPAYQLPDARVLGTAATEALEAARQANERLGRVMAIVTAAAVRDILTGHEAAAPFDAVRAELVEGEDGSLFPTGRYWTAAGDERTFTEAVGASEAGNGIHGMSEWTVHLNDDNRHVWEPLCTELPDRDRRPAWGIDLVRAAALDLDA
;
A
#
# COMPACT_ATOMS: atom_id res chain seq x y z
N MET A 1 47.83 51.53 -10.14
CA MET A 1 46.65 51.34 -11.00
C MET A 1 46.76 49.95 -11.58
N THR A 2 46.06 49.01 -10.98
CA THR A 2 46.09 47.61 -11.38
C THR A 2 44.64 47.25 -11.64
N ASP A 3 44.30 47.08 -12.93
CA ASP A 3 43.01 46.57 -13.37
C ASP A 3 42.79 45.18 -12.78
N GLN A 4 41.70 45.01 -12.04
CA GLN A 4 41.19 43.68 -11.74
C GLN A 4 40.34 43.20 -12.91
N PRO A 5 40.57 41.97 -13.43
CA PRO A 5 39.68 41.39 -14.41
C PRO A 5 38.38 40.94 -13.71
N ILE A 6 37.25 41.35 -14.29
CA ILE A 6 35.93 40.86 -13.92
C ILE A 6 35.87 39.37 -14.29
N THR A 7 35.81 38.50 -13.28
CA THR A 7 35.61 37.06 -13.44
C THR A 7 34.14 36.69 -13.53
N ALA A 8 33.91 35.68 -14.36
CA ALA A 8 32.79 34.72 -14.38
C ALA A 8 31.42 35.25 -14.83
N HIS A 9 31.08 34.92 -16.08
CA HIS A 9 29.71 34.66 -16.50
C HIS A 9 29.00 33.79 -15.47
N GLU A 10 28.01 34.33 -14.76
CA GLU A 10 26.93 33.54 -14.19
C GLU A 10 26.32 32.74 -15.35
N ALA A 11 26.61 31.44 -15.42
CA ALA A 11 25.88 30.54 -16.29
C ALA A 11 24.42 30.60 -15.84
N ALA A 12 23.54 31.10 -16.70
CA ALA A 12 22.10 31.14 -16.42
C ALA A 12 21.67 29.75 -15.98
N GLN A 13 21.03 29.66 -14.81
CA GLN A 13 20.52 28.38 -14.32
C GLN A 13 19.53 27.82 -15.35
N PRO A 14 19.57 26.50 -15.61
CA PRO A 14 18.63 25.88 -16.53
C PRO A 14 17.20 26.12 -16.04
N LEU A 15 16.31 26.48 -16.97
CA LEU A 15 14.88 26.69 -16.68
C LEU A 15 14.29 25.42 -16.08
N THR A 16 13.45 25.56 -15.05
CA THR A 16 12.71 24.42 -14.48
C THR A 16 11.71 23.89 -15.50
N ALA A 17 11.29 22.62 -15.34
CA ALA A 17 10.27 22.00 -16.18
C ALA A 17 8.99 22.86 -16.30
N ARG A 18 8.57 23.47 -15.19
CA ARG A 18 7.45 24.41 -15.14
C ARG A 18 7.71 25.66 -15.98
N GLN A 19 8.88 26.30 -15.83
CA GLN A 19 9.23 27.48 -16.60
C GLN A 19 9.29 27.19 -18.10
N ARG A 20 9.84 26.03 -18.50
CA ARG A 20 9.88 25.61 -19.92
C ARG A 20 8.49 25.38 -20.48
N MET A 21 7.60 24.70 -19.73
CA MET A 21 6.22 24.46 -20.16
C MET A 21 5.40 25.75 -20.23
N THR A 22 5.50 26.63 -19.22
CA THR A 22 4.85 27.94 -19.25
C THR A 22 5.32 28.78 -20.44
N LEU A 23 6.62 28.80 -20.73
CA LEU A 23 7.16 29.52 -21.88
C LEU A 23 6.62 28.93 -23.19
N ALA A 24 6.70 27.61 -23.37
CA ALA A 24 6.25 26.92 -24.58
C ALA A 24 4.75 27.10 -24.86
N LEU A 25 3.91 27.13 -23.82
CA LEU A 25 2.48 27.41 -23.94
C LEU A 25 2.22 28.90 -24.23
N THR A 26 2.95 29.81 -23.58
CA THR A 26 2.83 31.27 -23.82
C THR A 26 3.23 31.64 -25.24
N GLU A 27 4.31 31.06 -25.78
CA GLU A 27 4.74 31.24 -27.18
C GLU A 27 3.67 30.82 -28.19
N ARG A 28 2.77 29.92 -27.78
CA ARG A 28 1.63 29.43 -28.56
C ARG A 28 0.34 30.21 -28.30
N GLY A 29 0.40 31.30 -27.53
CA GLY A 29 -0.75 32.14 -27.18
C GLY A 29 -1.68 31.51 -26.15
N VAL A 30 -1.21 30.51 -25.40
CA VAL A 30 -1.99 29.82 -24.37
C VAL A 30 -1.73 30.47 -23.02
N THR A 31 -2.77 31.00 -22.39
CA THR A 31 -2.70 31.53 -21.03
C THR A 31 -2.71 30.38 -20.03
N VAL A 32 -1.74 30.40 -19.11
CA VAL A 32 -1.55 29.36 -18.11
C VAL A 32 -1.64 29.96 -16.71
N HIS A 33 -2.36 29.31 -15.82
CA HIS A 33 -2.44 29.66 -14.41
C HIS A 33 -1.67 28.65 -13.57
N THR A 34 -0.89 29.12 -12.61
CA THR A 34 -0.20 28.26 -11.65
C THR A 34 -1.04 28.13 -10.40
N ASP A 35 -1.34 26.89 -10.00
CA ASP A 35 -1.84 26.60 -8.67
C ASP A 35 -0.70 25.98 -7.83
N ASN A 36 -0.62 26.41 -6.58
CA ASN A 36 0.43 26.03 -5.62
C ASN A 36 -0.16 25.27 -4.41
N ASP A 37 -1.40 24.81 -4.49
CA ASP A 37 -2.01 24.00 -3.46
C ASP A 37 -1.37 22.59 -3.38
N ALA A 38 -1.33 22.04 -2.16
CA ALA A 38 -0.83 20.68 -1.86
C ALA A 38 0.66 20.36 -2.16
N GLY A 39 1.55 21.35 -2.27
CA GLY A 39 2.99 21.11 -2.36
C GLY A 39 3.49 20.57 -3.71
N ASN A 40 2.60 20.51 -4.71
CA ASN A 40 2.91 20.22 -6.11
C ASN A 40 2.58 21.45 -6.95
N SER A 41 3.35 21.73 -8.01
CA SER A 41 2.98 22.77 -8.98
C SER A 41 2.19 22.16 -10.12
N TRP A 42 1.07 22.76 -10.50
CA TRP A 42 0.34 22.37 -11.70
C TRP A 42 -0.11 23.59 -12.49
N LEU A 43 -0.21 23.40 -13.80
CA LEU A 43 -0.55 24.38 -14.80
C LEU A 43 -1.99 24.14 -15.25
N LEU A 44 -2.84 25.12 -15.00
CA LEU A 44 -4.22 25.19 -15.46
C LEU A 44 -4.26 25.94 -16.77
N VAL A 45 -4.78 25.29 -17.80
CA VAL A 45 -5.04 25.90 -19.09
C VAL A 45 -6.55 26.05 -19.25
N ASN A 46 -7.02 27.30 -19.23
CA ASN A 46 -8.43 27.59 -19.42
C ASN A 46 -8.76 27.55 -20.92
N MET A 47 -9.78 26.76 -21.27
CA MET A 47 -10.27 26.63 -22.65
C MET A 47 -11.07 27.85 -23.11
N GLU A 48 -11.61 28.65 -22.19
CA GLU A 48 -12.62 29.69 -22.46
C GLU A 48 -12.13 31.13 -22.22
N GLY A 49 -10.85 31.36 -21.90
CA GLY A 49 -10.26 32.71 -21.81
C GLY A 49 -9.11 32.87 -20.81
N ASP A 50 -8.69 34.11 -20.57
CA ASP A 50 -7.46 34.44 -19.81
C ASP A 50 -7.64 34.52 -18.27
N THR A 51 -8.77 34.06 -17.76
CA THR A 51 -9.08 34.10 -16.32
C THR A 51 -9.07 32.71 -15.71
N PHE A 52 -8.82 32.60 -14.41
CA PHE A 52 -8.83 31.31 -13.72
C PHE A 52 -10.20 30.63 -13.87
N PRO A 53 -10.26 29.35 -14.30
CA PRO A 53 -11.53 28.70 -14.60
C PRO A 53 -12.37 28.49 -13.32
N GLY A 54 -13.67 28.77 -13.41
CA GLY A 54 -14.63 28.50 -12.34
C GLY A 54 -14.88 27.00 -12.16
N VAL A 55 -15.56 26.63 -11.07
CA VAL A 55 -16.03 25.26 -10.87
C VAL A 55 -17.00 24.88 -11.98
N GLY A 56 -16.73 23.79 -12.70
CA GLY A 56 -17.53 23.32 -13.82
C GLY A 56 -17.17 23.91 -15.19
N THR A 57 -16.16 24.78 -15.28
CA THR A 57 -15.62 25.25 -16.56
C THR A 57 -14.66 24.21 -17.15
N PRO A 58 -14.78 23.84 -18.43
CA PRO A 58 -13.84 22.96 -19.09
C PRO A 58 -12.41 23.48 -19.00
N ARG A 59 -11.48 22.62 -18.60
CA ARG A 59 -10.08 22.98 -18.40
C ARG A 59 -9.17 21.82 -18.72
N LEU A 60 -7.96 22.14 -19.16
CA LEU A 60 -6.89 21.19 -19.33
C LEU A 60 -5.93 21.35 -18.15
N VAL A 61 -5.59 20.24 -17.52
CA VAL A 61 -4.73 20.20 -16.34
C VAL A 61 -3.40 19.54 -16.72
N ALA A 62 -2.30 20.28 -16.55
CA ALA A 62 -0.94 19.79 -16.73
C ALA A 62 -0.19 19.83 -15.39
N TYR A 63 0.06 18.68 -14.76
CA TYR A 63 0.74 18.60 -13.47
C TYR A 63 2.25 18.64 -13.61
N VAL A 64 2.91 19.74 -13.23
CA VAL A 64 4.36 19.87 -13.38
C VAL A 64 5.07 19.71 -12.04
N TYR A 65 5.48 18.48 -11.72
CA TYR A 65 6.22 18.20 -10.49
C TYR A 65 7.57 18.94 -10.46
N GLU A 66 7.81 19.70 -9.38
CA GLU A 66 9.06 20.42 -9.15
C GLU A 66 9.81 19.75 -8.00
N ALA A 67 10.55 18.69 -8.29
CA ALA A 67 11.45 18.07 -7.32
C ALA A 67 12.79 17.75 -7.99
N ARG A 68 13.60 18.79 -8.25
CA ARG A 68 15.03 18.67 -8.64
C ARG A 68 15.38 17.84 -9.90
N GLU A 69 14.44 17.51 -10.77
CA GLU A 69 14.71 16.68 -11.95
C GLU A 69 14.25 17.33 -13.26
N ASP A 70 14.99 17.07 -14.33
CA ASP A 70 14.92 17.70 -15.64
C ASP A 70 13.62 17.48 -16.42
N TRP A 71 12.51 16.97 -15.88
CA TRP A 71 11.42 16.37 -16.67
C TRP A 71 10.05 17.04 -16.43
N VAL A 72 9.18 17.06 -17.46
CA VAL A 72 7.77 17.49 -17.34
C VAL A 72 6.89 16.24 -17.29
N PHE A 73 6.04 16.14 -16.27
CA PHE A 73 5.04 15.08 -16.15
C PHE A 73 3.63 15.65 -16.29
N VAL A 74 2.62 14.79 -16.34
CA VAL A 74 1.23 15.10 -16.04
C VAL A 74 0.66 13.85 -15.36
N ASP A 75 0.44 13.98 -14.04
CA ASP A 75 0.02 13.05 -12.98
C ASP A 75 0.97 11.90 -12.56
N ALA A 76 1.17 11.81 -11.24
CA ALA A 76 1.96 10.92 -10.36
C ALA A 76 3.43 10.60 -10.71
N LEU A 77 4.30 10.71 -9.69
CA LEU A 77 5.70 10.26 -9.72
C LEU A 77 5.72 8.72 -9.72
N MET A 78 5.74 8.12 -10.90
CA MET A 78 5.91 6.67 -11.06
C MET A 78 7.39 6.36 -11.26
N GLU A 79 8.08 5.93 -10.19
CA GLU A 79 9.52 5.60 -10.14
C GLU A 79 10.00 4.58 -11.22
N HIS A 80 9.10 4.00 -12.02
CA HIS A 80 9.43 2.98 -13.02
C HIS A 80 9.08 3.39 -14.47
N TRP A 81 8.62 4.62 -14.72
CA TRP A 81 7.98 5.04 -15.99
C TRP A 81 8.56 6.35 -16.57
N ALA A 82 9.87 6.57 -16.43
CA ALA A 82 10.56 7.73 -17.03
C ALA A 82 10.22 7.88 -18.54
N GLY A 83 9.92 9.11 -18.97
CA GLY A 83 9.51 9.44 -20.34
C GLY A 83 8.02 9.25 -20.64
N THR A 84 7.18 8.97 -19.63
CA THR A 84 5.72 8.87 -19.82
C THR A 84 5.01 10.15 -19.38
N TRP A 85 4.11 10.68 -20.21
CA TRP A 85 3.27 11.84 -19.88
C TRP A 85 1.79 11.58 -20.24
N ARG A 86 0.85 12.14 -19.45
CA ARG A 86 -0.60 11.96 -19.66
C ARG A 86 -1.39 13.25 -19.61
N VAL A 87 -2.01 13.71 -20.68
CA VAL A 87 -2.83 14.93 -20.60
C VAL A 87 -4.26 14.60 -20.18
N HIS A 88 -4.77 15.28 -19.14
CA HIS A 88 -6.15 15.17 -18.67
C HIS A 88 -6.99 16.36 -19.13
N TYR A 89 -8.19 16.07 -19.63
CA TYR A 89 -9.22 17.05 -19.96
C TYR A 89 -10.41 16.84 -19.05
N ASN A 90 -10.79 17.88 -18.32
CA ASN A 90 -12.02 17.90 -17.56
C ASN A 90 -13.07 18.69 -18.34
N ASP A 91 -14.21 18.07 -18.65
CA ASP A 91 -15.32 18.70 -19.39
C ASP A 91 -16.29 19.48 -18.49
N GLY A 92 -15.96 19.64 -17.21
CA GLY A 92 -16.82 20.20 -16.16
C GLY A 92 -17.58 19.14 -15.35
N THR A 93 -17.62 17.88 -15.80
CA THR A 93 -18.35 16.78 -15.13
C THR A 93 -17.49 15.54 -14.89
N THR A 94 -16.58 15.23 -15.80
CA THR A 94 -15.76 14.01 -15.78
C THR A 94 -14.33 14.33 -16.24
N ASP A 95 -13.35 13.67 -15.62
CA ASP A 95 -11.95 13.69 -16.08
C ASP A 95 -11.75 12.64 -17.18
N HIS A 96 -11.24 13.09 -18.32
CA HIS A 96 -10.90 12.26 -19.47
C HIS A 96 -9.38 12.25 -19.66
N ALA A 97 -8.78 11.07 -19.72
CA ALA A 97 -7.39 10.96 -20.18
C ALA A 97 -7.37 11.10 -21.71
N LEU A 98 -6.87 12.23 -22.22
CA LEU A 98 -6.82 12.49 -23.67
C LEU A 98 -5.66 11.75 -24.35
N PHE A 99 -4.57 11.52 -23.63
CA PHE A 99 -3.39 10.88 -24.20
C PHE A 99 -2.47 10.28 -23.14
N SER A 100 -1.78 9.20 -23.50
CA SER A 100 -0.60 8.69 -22.79
C SER A 100 0.52 8.46 -23.80
N GLY A 101 1.59 9.24 -23.71
CA GLY A 101 2.78 9.09 -24.56
C GLY A 101 3.92 8.47 -23.79
N THR A 102 4.76 7.69 -24.48
CA THR A 102 6.09 7.31 -24.01
C THR A 102 7.12 7.90 -24.98
N SER A 103 7.81 8.96 -24.57
CA SER A 103 8.95 9.49 -25.30
C SER A 103 10.26 9.02 -24.63
N LYS A 104 11.31 8.89 -25.42
CA LYS A 104 12.69 8.66 -24.93
C LYS A 104 13.59 9.86 -25.25
N ALA A 105 12.97 10.98 -25.62
CA ALA A 105 13.68 12.19 -25.98
C ALA A 105 14.24 12.88 -24.74
N ASP A 106 15.11 13.86 -24.93
CA ASP A 106 15.50 14.73 -23.84
C ASP A 106 14.28 15.56 -23.37
N ALA A 107 14.29 15.97 -22.13
CA ALA A 107 13.12 16.58 -21.52
C ALA A 107 12.71 17.95 -22.11
N ALA A 108 13.61 18.66 -22.81
CA ALA A 108 13.22 19.89 -23.50
C ALA A 108 12.37 19.56 -24.74
N THR A 109 12.75 18.50 -25.47
CA THR A 109 11.96 17.95 -26.58
C THR A 109 10.60 17.44 -26.10
N GLU A 110 10.56 16.68 -24.99
CA GLU A 110 9.29 16.20 -24.42
C GLU A 110 8.38 17.36 -23.99
N THR A 111 8.94 18.42 -23.41
CA THR A 111 8.21 19.64 -23.06
C THR A 111 7.59 20.29 -24.30
N ALA A 112 8.36 20.41 -25.37
CA ALA A 112 7.90 21.02 -26.61
C ALA A 112 6.81 20.20 -27.32
N GLU A 113 6.93 18.87 -27.32
CA GLU A 113 5.93 17.94 -27.86
C GLU A 113 4.62 18.01 -27.06
N CYS A 114 4.70 18.01 -25.73
CA CYS A 114 3.54 18.14 -24.86
C CYS A 114 2.85 19.50 -25.01
N ALA A 115 3.62 20.60 -25.05
CA ALA A 115 3.07 21.94 -25.30
C ALA A 115 2.42 22.07 -26.69
N ALA A 116 2.99 21.44 -27.71
CA ALA A 116 2.39 21.36 -29.05
C ALA A 116 1.06 20.60 -29.02
N PHE A 117 1.03 19.43 -28.38
CA PHE A 117 -0.18 18.63 -28.23
C PHE A 117 -1.30 19.40 -27.50
N ILE A 118 -0.97 20.10 -26.40
CA ILE A 118 -1.93 20.93 -25.65
C ILE A 118 -2.47 22.05 -26.54
N ALA A 119 -1.61 22.75 -27.29
CA ALA A 119 -2.04 23.80 -28.21
C ALA A 119 -2.89 23.28 -29.38
N ASP A 120 -2.57 22.11 -29.91
CA ASP A 120 -3.39 21.45 -30.94
C ASP A 120 -4.77 21.07 -30.37
N CYS A 121 -4.84 20.59 -29.12
CA CYS A 121 -6.12 20.34 -28.44
C CYS A 121 -6.95 21.62 -28.24
N LEU A 122 -6.32 22.74 -27.90
CA LEU A 122 -7.01 24.02 -27.69
C LEU A 122 -7.55 24.64 -28.98
N THR A 123 -6.90 24.36 -30.11
CA THR A 123 -7.25 24.92 -31.43
C THR A 123 -8.13 23.98 -32.25
N ALA A 124 -8.18 22.69 -31.90
CA ALA A 124 -9.10 21.75 -32.48
C ALA A 124 -10.56 22.12 -32.13
N PRO A 125 -11.50 22.09 -33.09
CA PRO A 125 -12.91 22.26 -32.77
C PRO A 125 -13.32 21.19 -31.74
N ALA A 126 -14.08 21.54 -30.70
CA ALA A 126 -14.47 20.63 -29.62
C ALA A 126 -15.06 19.28 -30.11
N SER A 127 -15.64 19.26 -31.30
CA SER A 127 -16.15 18.09 -32.01
C SER A 127 -15.07 17.06 -32.43
N ALA A 128 -13.81 17.47 -32.53
CA ALA A 128 -12.67 16.63 -32.92
C ALA A 128 -12.07 15.86 -31.74
N LEU A 129 -12.19 16.37 -30.51
CA LEU A 129 -11.67 15.73 -29.28
C LEU A 129 -12.64 14.72 -28.67
N THR A 130 -13.92 14.80 -29.01
CA THR A 130 -15.00 13.97 -28.43
C THR A 130 -15.64 13.01 -29.45
N GLY A 131 -15.16 13.03 -30.69
CA GLY A 131 -15.85 12.42 -31.84
C GLY A 131 -15.63 10.92 -32.05
N GLN A 132 -14.68 10.29 -31.35
CA GLN A 132 -14.51 8.84 -31.49
C GLN A 132 -15.49 8.12 -30.58
N ALA A 133 -16.70 7.92 -31.11
CA ALA A 133 -17.69 7.05 -30.49
C ALA A 133 -17.02 5.71 -30.14
N PRO A 134 -17.23 5.18 -28.91
CA PRO A 134 -16.64 3.91 -28.50
C PRO A 134 -16.93 2.85 -29.57
N THR A 135 -15.87 2.40 -30.24
CA THR A 135 -16.00 1.52 -31.41
C THR A 135 -16.24 0.06 -31.02
N ARG A 136 -16.15 -0.23 -29.72
CA ARG A 136 -16.40 -1.55 -29.15
C ARG A 136 -17.62 -1.47 -28.23
N PRO A 137 -18.55 -2.44 -28.31
CA PRO A 137 -19.59 -2.54 -27.30
C PRO A 137 -18.94 -2.71 -25.92
N ALA A 138 -19.57 -2.14 -24.89
CA ALA A 138 -19.19 -2.44 -23.52
C ALA A 138 -19.23 -3.96 -23.32
N TYR A 139 -18.24 -4.50 -22.60
CA TYR A 139 -18.28 -5.91 -22.24
C TYR A 139 -19.52 -6.17 -21.38
N GLN A 140 -20.17 -7.31 -21.61
CA GLN A 140 -21.29 -7.72 -20.78
C GLN A 140 -20.75 -8.24 -19.46
N LEU A 141 -21.16 -7.62 -18.36
CA LEU A 141 -20.96 -8.17 -17.02
C LEU A 141 -22.12 -9.10 -16.66
N PRO A 142 -21.88 -10.13 -15.82
CA PRO A 142 -22.96 -10.84 -15.16
C PRO A 142 -23.87 -9.89 -14.39
N ASP A 143 -25.10 -10.31 -14.14
CA ASP A 143 -26.06 -9.54 -13.37
C ASP A 143 -25.49 -9.12 -12.00
N ALA A 144 -25.72 -7.86 -11.61
CA ALA A 144 -25.13 -7.30 -10.39
C ALA A 144 -25.54 -8.08 -9.13
N ARG A 145 -26.74 -8.68 -9.10
CA ARG A 145 -27.16 -9.53 -7.99
C ARG A 145 -26.39 -10.83 -7.96
N VAL A 146 -26.11 -11.43 -9.13
CA VAL A 146 -25.27 -12.65 -9.23
C VAL A 146 -23.86 -12.36 -8.73
N LEU A 147 -23.26 -11.24 -9.14
CA LEU A 147 -21.94 -10.83 -8.65
C LEU A 147 -21.95 -10.57 -7.15
N GLY A 148 -22.98 -9.87 -6.64
CA GLY A 148 -23.13 -9.62 -5.21
C GLY A 148 -23.24 -10.89 -4.39
N THR A 149 -24.07 -11.85 -4.80
CA THR A 149 -24.19 -13.16 -4.13
C THR A 149 -22.87 -13.91 -4.15
N ALA A 150 -22.19 -14.00 -5.29
CA ALA A 150 -20.90 -14.69 -5.40
C ALA A 150 -19.83 -14.04 -4.51
N ALA A 151 -19.80 -12.70 -4.42
CA ALA A 151 -18.89 -11.98 -3.54
C ALA A 151 -19.17 -12.27 -2.06
N THR A 152 -20.44 -12.26 -1.63
CA THR A 152 -20.82 -12.60 -0.25
C THR A 152 -20.46 -14.04 0.10
N GLU A 153 -20.74 -15.00 -0.78
CA GLU A 153 -20.39 -16.42 -0.58
C GLU A 153 -18.87 -16.61 -0.45
N ALA A 154 -18.08 -15.95 -1.29
CA ALA A 154 -16.62 -16.01 -1.23
C ALA A 154 -16.06 -15.40 0.07
N LEU A 155 -16.60 -14.25 0.50
CA LEU A 155 -16.18 -13.59 1.74
C LEU A 155 -16.52 -14.45 2.97
N GLU A 156 -17.70 -15.06 2.99
CA GLU A 156 -18.12 -15.94 4.08
C GLU A 156 -17.28 -17.22 4.13
N ALA A 157 -16.97 -17.82 2.98
CA ALA A 157 -16.08 -18.97 2.90
C ALA A 157 -14.66 -18.62 3.39
N ALA A 158 -14.14 -17.45 3.03
CA ALA A 158 -12.83 -16.98 3.51
C ALA A 158 -12.83 -16.77 5.04
N ARG A 159 -13.90 -16.18 5.58
CA ARG A 159 -14.07 -16.01 7.04
C ARG A 159 -14.06 -17.35 7.76
N GLN A 160 -14.86 -18.31 7.31
CA GLN A 160 -14.90 -19.66 7.90
C GLN A 160 -13.54 -20.38 7.82
N ALA A 161 -12.82 -20.22 6.70
CA ALA A 161 -11.48 -20.78 6.56
C ALA A 161 -10.49 -20.16 7.56
N ASN A 162 -10.52 -18.84 7.75
CA ASN A 162 -9.67 -18.14 8.72
C ASN A 162 -10.00 -18.54 10.17
N GLU A 163 -11.28 -18.72 10.48
CA GLU A 163 -11.68 -19.21 11.80
C GLU A 163 -11.16 -20.62 12.08
N ARG A 164 -11.32 -21.51 11.09
CA ARG A 164 -10.76 -22.87 11.18
C ARG A 164 -9.25 -22.85 11.31
N LEU A 165 -8.55 -21.99 10.57
CA LEU A 165 -7.11 -21.81 10.70
C LEU A 165 -6.74 -21.39 12.13
N GLY A 166 -7.42 -20.39 12.70
CA GLY A 166 -7.18 -19.96 14.09
C GLY A 166 -7.34 -21.10 15.11
N ARG A 167 -8.38 -21.94 14.96
CA ARG A 167 -8.60 -23.11 15.83
C ARG A 167 -7.49 -24.15 15.68
N VAL A 168 -7.12 -24.49 14.44
CA VAL A 168 -6.03 -25.44 14.16
C VAL A 168 -4.72 -24.94 14.77
N MET A 169 -4.38 -23.66 14.58
CA MET A 169 -3.11 -23.09 15.07
C MET A 169 -3.07 -23.03 16.60
N ALA A 170 -4.19 -22.75 17.27
CA ALA A 170 -4.26 -22.83 18.73
C ALA A 170 -4.03 -24.27 19.25
N ILE A 171 -4.62 -25.28 18.61
CA ILE A 171 -4.39 -26.69 18.94
C ILE A 171 -2.93 -27.09 18.68
N VAL A 172 -2.37 -26.70 17.53
CA VAL A 172 -0.96 -26.96 17.18
C VAL A 172 -0.02 -26.32 18.19
N THR A 173 -0.33 -25.11 18.66
CA THR A 173 0.44 -24.44 19.72
C THR A 173 0.43 -25.26 21.01
N ALA A 174 -0.74 -25.73 21.46
CA ALA A 174 -0.84 -26.59 22.64
C ALA A 174 -0.08 -27.92 22.49
N ALA A 175 -0.16 -28.55 21.31
CA ALA A 175 0.57 -29.76 20.99
C ALA A 175 2.09 -29.54 20.96
N ALA A 176 2.54 -28.42 20.39
CA ALA A 176 3.96 -28.06 20.34
C ALA A 176 4.54 -27.88 21.76
N VAL A 177 3.82 -27.18 22.65
CA VAL A 177 4.26 -27.01 24.05
C VAL A 177 4.38 -28.36 24.76
N ARG A 178 3.40 -29.26 24.59
CA ARG A 178 3.49 -30.64 25.10
C ARG A 178 4.72 -31.34 24.57
N ASP A 179 4.91 -31.34 23.26
CA ASP A 179 5.99 -32.07 22.60
C ASP A 179 7.37 -31.57 23.04
N ILE A 180 7.56 -30.25 23.13
CA ILE A 180 8.79 -29.63 23.65
C ILE A 180 9.09 -30.09 25.08
N LEU A 181 8.08 -30.10 25.96
CA LEU A 181 8.26 -30.42 27.38
C LEU A 181 8.35 -31.92 27.67
N THR A 182 7.87 -32.76 26.77
CA THR A 182 7.81 -34.22 26.97
C THR A 182 8.78 -34.99 26.07
N GLY A 183 9.50 -34.33 25.17
CA GLY A 183 10.31 -35.02 24.16
C GLY A 183 9.47 -35.90 23.24
N HIS A 184 8.25 -35.47 22.92
CA HIS A 184 7.24 -36.22 22.15
C HIS A 184 6.73 -37.53 22.81
N GLU A 185 6.99 -37.73 24.11
CA GLU A 185 6.48 -38.90 24.84
C GLU A 185 5.07 -38.66 25.37
N ALA A 186 4.06 -39.26 24.73
CA ALA A 186 2.65 -39.06 25.08
C ALA A 186 2.26 -39.44 26.53
N ALA A 187 3.04 -40.31 27.19
CA ALA A 187 2.80 -40.75 28.56
C ALA A 187 3.62 -39.97 29.61
N ALA A 188 4.50 -39.05 29.18
CA ALA A 188 5.33 -38.29 30.10
C ALA A 188 4.48 -37.30 30.92
N PRO A 189 4.87 -37.03 32.18
CA PRO A 189 4.20 -36.01 32.99
C PRO A 189 4.22 -34.65 32.30
N PHE A 190 3.08 -33.95 32.31
CA PHE A 190 2.92 -32.63 31.72
C PHE A 190 2.04 -31.77 32.63
N ASP A 191 2.56 -30.65 33.11
CA ASP A 191 1.89 -29.75 34.05
C ASP A 191 1.72 -28.32 33.52
N ALA A 192 2.15 -28.03 32.29
CA ALA A 192 1.98 -26.71 31.69
C ALA A 192 0.51 -26.44 31.34
N VAL A 193 0.00 -25.30 31.77
CA VAL A 193 -1.39 -24.88 31.54
C VAL A 193 -1.49 -23.64 30.65
N ARG A 194 -0.39 -22.90 30.48
CA ARG A 194 -0.36 -21.66 29.72
C ARG A 194 0.99 -21.46 29.03
N ALA A 195 1.00 -20.91 27.82
CA ALA A 195 2.20 -20.44 27.15
C ALA A 195 2.11 -18.95 26.83
N GLU A 196 3.24 -18.23 26.89
CA GLU A 196 3.30 -16.81 26.53
C GLU A 196 3.51 -16.62 25.03
N LEU A 197 2.67 -15.77 24.45
CA LEU A 197 2.77 -15.25 23.09
C LEU A 197 2.94 -13.72 23.15
N VAL A 198 3.67 -13.15 22.21
CA VAL A 198 3.82 -11.70 22.02
C VAL A 198 3.33 -11.32 20.63
N GLU A 199 2.64 -10.20 20.53
CA GLU A 199 2.14 -9.67 19.28
C GLU A 199 3.25 -8.96 18.48
N GLY A 200 3.35 -9.26 17.19
CA GLY A 200 4.21 -8.60 16.22
C GLY A 200 3.63 -7.26 15.74
N GLU A 201 4.41 -6.52 14.94
CA GLU A 201 3.94 -5.25 14.36
C GLU A 201 2.79 -5.43 13.36
N ASP A 202 2.66 -6.63 12.80
CA ASP A 202 1.61 -7.05 11.86
C ASP A 202 0.40 -7.71 12.54
N GLY A 203 0.36 -7.73 13.87
CA GLY A 203 -0.69 -8.40 14.66
C GLY A 203 -0.53 -9.91 14.81
N SER A 204 0.50 -10.52 14.20
CA SER A 204 0.78 -11.96 14.31
C SER A 204 1.38 -12.33 15.67
N LEU A 205 1.08 -13.51 16.21
CA LEU A 205 1.58 -13.96 17.51
C LEU A 205 2.86 -14.81 17.42
N PHE A 206 3.81 -14.55 18.32
CA PHE A 206 5.08 -15.28 18.42
C PHE A 206 5.30 -15.81 19.82
N PRO A 207 5.81 -17.04 20.00
CA PRO A 207 6.06 -17.59 21.31
C PRO A 207 7.33 -16.98 21.91
N THR A 208 7.28 -16.62 23.18
CA THR A 208 8.47 -16.08 23.88
C THR A 208 9.34 -17.19 24.49
N GLY A 209 8.80 -18.40 24.57
CA GLY A 209 9.42 -19.54 25.23
C GLY A 209 9.13 -19.64 26.72
N ARG A 210 8.27 -18.78 27.25
CA ARG A 210 7.77 -18.84 28.64
C ARG A 210 6.46 -19.62 28.72
N TYR A 211 6.27 -20.33 29.83
CA TYR A 211 5.05 -21.05 30.13
C TYR A 211 4.79 -21.07 31.65
N TRP A 212 3.56 -21.41 32.05
CA TRP A 212 3.18 -21.56 33.45
C TRP A 212 2.69 -22.97 33.74
N THR A 213 3.08 -23.49 34.90
CA THR A 213 2.56 -24.77 35.41
C THR A 213 1.19 -24.61 36.05
N ALA A 214 0.51 -25.72 36.32
CA ALA A 214 -0.75 -25.74 37.07
C ALA A 214 -0.63 -25.15 38.49
N ALA A 215 0.57 -25.14 39.07
CA ALA A 215 0.84 -24.48 40.35
C ALA A 215 0.96 -22.94 40.23
N GLY A 216 1.03 -22.41 39.01
CA GLY A 216 1.23 -21.00 38.72
C GLY A 216 2.70 -20.59 38.60
N ASP A 217 3.64 -21.54 38.62
CA ASP A 217 5.06 -21.24 38.47
C ASP A 217 5.37 -20.88 37.02
N GLU A 218 6.01 -19.72 36.81
CA GLU A 218 6.57 -19.33 35.52
C GLU A 218 7.87 -20.10 35.26
N ARG A 219 8.03 -20.61 34.04
CA ARG A 219 9.22 -21.34 33.59
C ARG A 219 9.56 -20.97 32.16
N THR A 220 10.80 -21.29 31.76
CA THR A 220 11.26 -21.18 30.36
C THR A 220 11.54 -22.56 29.79
N PHE A 221 11.34 -22.76 28.47
CA PHE A 221 11.68 -24.03 27.83
C PHE A 221 13.17 -24.37 27.92
N THR A 222 14.05 -23.37 28.06
CA THR A 222 15.50 -23.54 28.20
C THR A 222 15.93 -24.08 29.57
N GLU A 223 15.10 -23.90 30.60
CA GLU A 223 15.38 -24.36 31.97
C GLU A 223 14.68 -25.69 32.30
N ALA A 224 13.84 -26.19 31.40
CA ALA A 224 13.09 -27.43 31.58
C ALA A 224 13.93 -28.69 31.25
N VAL A 225 13.72 -29.77 32.00
CA VAL A 225 14.43 -31.05 31.85
C VAL A 225 14.10 -31.70 30.49
N GLY A 226 15.12 -32.07 29.70
CA GLY A 226 14.97 -32.65 28.34
C GLY A 226 15.42 -31.74 27.18
N ALA A 227 15.84 -30.51 27.48
CA ALA A 227 16.04 -29.43 26.52
C ALA A 227 17.36 -29.42 25.72
N SER A 228 17.74 -30.50 25.04
CA SER A 228 18.77 -30.39 23.98
C SER A 228 18.26 -29.66 22.73
N GLU A 229 16.94 -29.51 22.57
CA GLU A 229 16.31 -29.00 21.34
C GLU A 229 15.28 -27.86 21.57
N ALA A 230 15.21 -27.28 22.78
CA ALA A 230 14.19 -26.27 23.10
C ALA A 230 14.19 -25.06 22.13
N GLY A 231 15.36 -24.64 21.64
CA GLY A 231 15.47 -23.57 20.63
C GLY A 231 14.84 -23.95 19.29
N ASN A 232 15.04 -25.20 18.83
CA ASN A 232 14.42 -25.71 17.60
C ASN A 232 12.90 -25.87 17.78
N GLY A 233 12.46 -26.30 18.96
CA GLY A 233 11.05 -26.42 19.30
C GLY A 233 10.32 -25.09 19.28
N ILE A 234 10.90 -24.04 19.87
CA ILE A 234 10.34 -22.68 19.82
C ILE A 234 10.31 -22.18 18.37
N HIS A 235 11.38 -22.39 17.61
CA HIS A 235 11.40 -22.00 16.20
C HIS A 235 10.28 -22.67 15.40
N GLY A 236 10.11 -23.99 15.55
CA GLY A 236 9.01 -24.72 14.92
C GLY A 236 7.63 -24.27 15.40
N MET A 237 7.46 -23.89 16.67
CA MET A 237 6.21 -23.31 17.16
C MET A 237 5.93 -21.94 16.54
N SER A 238 6.95 -21.10 16.35
CA SER A 238 6.82 -19.78 15.70
C SER A 238 6.33 -19.88 14.25
N GLU A 239 6.71 -20.94 13.51
CA GLU A 239 6.22 -21.18 12.14
C GLU A 239 4.70 -21.34 12.08
N TRP A 240 4.06 -21.75 13.17
CA TRP A 240 2.61 -21.95 13.24
C TRP A 240 1.88 -20.81 13.96
N THR A 241 2.40 -20.31 15.09
CA THR A 241 1.70 -19.26 15.84
C THR A 241 1.60 -17.95 15.09
N VAL A 242 2.48 -17.69 14.10
CA VAL A 242 2.39 -16.51 13.23
C VAL A 242 1.04 -16.42 12.49
N HIS A 243 0.34 -17.55 12.33
CA HIS A 243 -1.00 -17.58 11.75
C HIS A 243 -2.12 -17.27 12.74
N LEU A 244 -1.82 -17.08 14.02
CA LEU A 244 -2.73 -16.45 14.98
C LEU A 244 -2.51 -14.94 14.88
N ASN A 245 -3.45 -14.23 14.27
CA ASN A 245 -3.32 -12.81 13.94
C ASN A 245 -4.68 -12.09 14.03
N ASP A 246 -4.75 -10.85 13.53
CA ASP A 246 -5.98 -10.06 13.55
C ASP A 246 -7.15 -10.68 12.78
N ASP A 247 -6.87 -11.42 11.69
CA ASP A 247 -7.92 -12.02 10.85
C ASP A 247 -8.70 -13.13 11.56
N ASN A 248 -8.14 -13.70 12.64
CA ASN A 248 -8.75 -14.74 13.46
C ASN A 248 -8.71 -14.44 14.96
N ARG A 249 -8.54 -13.15 15.34
CA ARG A 249 -8.49 -12.67 16.73
C ARG A 249 -9.67 -13.15 17.56
N HIS A 250 -10.88 -13.11 17.01
CA HIS A 250 -12.09 -13.55 17.71
C HIS A 250 -12.10 -15.04 18.08
N VAL A 251 -11.22 -15.85 17.49
CA VAL A 251 -11.06 -17.28 17.82
C VAL A 251 -10.04 -17.47 18.93
N TRP A 252 -8.85 -16.87 18.83
CA TRP A 252 -7.77 -17.13 19.78
C TRP A 252 -7.79 -16.22 21.00
N GLU A 253 -8.24 -14.97 20.89
CA GLU A 253 -8.27 -14.02 22.01
C GLU A 253 -9.12 -14.54 23.20
N PRO A 254 -10.30 -15.18 23.00
CA PRO A 254 -11.05 -15.78 24.10
C PRO A 254 -10.35 -16.94 24.82
N LEU A 255 -9.28 -17.50 24.24
CA LEU A 255 -8.44 -18.54 24.84
C LEU A 255 -7.28 -17.94 25.65
N CYS A 256 -7.04 -16.65 25.51
CA CYS A 256 -5.93 -15.95 26.13
C CYS A 256 -6.32 -15.22 27.40
N THR A 257 -5.33 -15.00 28.26
CA THR A 257 -5.37 -13.97 29.30
C THR A 257 -4.31 -12.93 28.96
N GLU A 258 -4.66 -11.65 28.99
CA GLU A 258 -3.70 -10.56 28.79
C GLU A 258 -2.61 -10.60 29.88
N LEU A 259 -1.37 -10.39 29.48
CA LEU A 259 -0.19 -10.33 30.35
C LEU A 259 0.44 -8.93 30.23
N PRO A 260 1.31 -8.52 31.19
CA PRO A 260 2.06 -7.29 31.02
C PRO A 260 2.91 -7.32 29.76
N ASP A 261 2.95 -6.20 29.04
CA ASP A 261 3.70 -6.06 27.80
C ASP A 261 5.14 -6.59 27.88
N ARG A 262 5.62 -7.06 26.74
CA ARG A 262 7.01 -7.48 26.51
C ARG A 262 7.64 -6.54 25.51
N ASP A 263 8.64 -5.77 25.95
CA ASP A 263 9.31 -4.79 25.09
C ASP A 263 8.35 -3.82 24.39
N ARG A 264 7.31 -3.36 25.11
CA ARG A 264 6.21 -2.49 24.64
C ARG A 264 5.29 -3.14 23.60
N ARG A 265 5.28 -4.47 23.52
CA ARG A 265 4.35 -5.23 22.68
C ARG A 265 3.34 -5.97 23.56
N PRO A 266 2.06 -6.03 23.16
CA PRO A 266 1.05 -6.81 23.86
C PRO A 266 1.51 -8.26 24.04
N ALA A 267 1.30 -8.79 25.24
CA ALA A 267 1.62 -10.16 25.57
C ALA A 267 0.37 -10.91 26.04
N TRP A 268 0.27 -12.16 25.63
CA TRP A 268 -0.91 -12.99 25.80
C TRP A 268 -0.50 -14.35 26.37
N GLY A 269 -1.22 -14.82 27.36
CA GLY A 269 -1.05 -16.15 27.90
C GLY A 269 -2.15 -17.08 27.39
N ILE A 270 -1.86 -17.92 26.40
CA ILE A 270 -2.83 -18.86 25.82
C ILE A 270 -3.06 -20.06 26.74
N ASP A 271 -4.33 -20.35 27.05
CA ASP A 271 -4.74 -21.52 27.84
C ASP A 271 -4.61 -22.81 27.01
N LEU A 272 -3.64 -23.65 27.36
CA LEU A 272 -3.29 -24.85 26.59
C LEU A 272 -4.37 -25.93 26.66
N VAL A 273 -5.08 -26.01 27.79
CA VAL A 273 -6.15 -27.01 27.98
C VAL A 273 -7.36 -26.64 27.12
N ARG A 274 -7.75 -25.37 27.13
CA ARG A 274 -8.86 -24.87 26.30
C ARG A 274 -8.51 -24.91 24.81
N ALA A 275 -7.28 -24.54 24.45
CA ALA A 275 -6.81 -24.62 23.07
C ALA A 275 -6.82 -26.05 22.54
N ALA A 276 -6.33 -27.03 23.31
CA ALA A 276 -6.34 -28.43 22.92
C ALA A 276 -7.75 -29.05 22.81
N ALA A 277 -8.76 -28.44 23.45
CA ALA A 277 -10.15 -28.92 23.47
C ALA A 277 -11.03 -28.27 22.39
N LEU A 278 -10.48 -27.42 21.52
CA LEU A 278 -11.24 -26.81 20.43
C LEU A 278 -11.77 -27.85 19.45
N ASP A 279 -13.00 -27.65 18.99
CA ASP A 279 -13.58 -28.38 17.86
C ASP A 279 -13.18 -27.69 16.55
N LEU A 280 -12.63 -28.45 15.61
CA LEU A 280 -12.16 -27.93 14.32
C LEU A 280 -13.29 -27.49 13.39
N ASP A 281 -14.50 -28.01 13.59
CA ASP A 281 -15.64 -27.83 12.69
C ASP A 281 -16.81 -27.04 13.32
N ALA A 282 -16.58 -26.40 14.48
CA ALA A 282 -17.56 -25.58 15.19
C ALA A 282 -17.78 -24.19 14.61
#